data_AF-A0A7D9J8W0-F1
#
_entry.id   AF-A0A7D9J8W0-F1
#
_cell.length_a   1.000
_cell.length_b   1.000
_cell.length_c   1.000
_cell.angle_alpha   90.00
_cell.angle_beta   90.00
_cell.angle_gamma   90.00
#
_symmetry.space_group_name_H-M   'P 1'
#
loop_
_entity.id
_entity.type
_entity.pdbx_description
1 polymer ?
#
loop_
_entity_poly.entity_id
_entity_poly.type
_entity_poly.pdbx_seq_one_letter_code
_entity_poly.pdbx_strand_id
1 'polypeptide(L)'
;MCAKSVYSVEIEEKGTKSDQQAKKEKNSPTKLFAAALEAMNELLSELIRKDPTPLTLGKLLKCLSNPWLANENEVTRQRSLKSVLKILQTYREVVAPAPEDTFFVLGSILSYFVPRCTDPCTSIRQDALSAVQITLSIASKFQSETTDAKNDNLVKAFDVLIQRAEDDESNVLFTVANDLAKVLSKKVESDQLSFLINGLIEDLSDGQSHSSSGACVVLNSLFRIRGAELGGEIPSLASTIHGKLPTITHVKTRTGTLRCFRTIASHHLVPLLKTLLDFPLPMDW
;
A
#
# COMPACT_ATOMS: atom_id res chain seq x y z
N MET A 1 6.37 -7.75 -19.53
CA MET A 1 5.67 -8.67 -20.48
C MET A 1 5.09 -9.88 -19.74
N CYS A 2 5.87 -10.59 -18.91
CA CYS A 2 5.39 -11.76 -18.15
C CYS A 2 4.30 -11.46 -17.11
N ALA A 3 4.44 -10.41 -16.29
CA ALA A 3 3.43 -10.06 -15.27
C ALA A 3 2.05 -9.76 -15.88
N LYS A 4 2.00 -9.13 -17.06
CA LYS A 4 0.74 -8.89 -17.79
C LYS A 4 0.06 -10.19 -18.21
N SER A 5 0.82 -11.15 -18.72
CA SER A 5 0.32 -12.45 -19.11
C SER A 5 -0.14 -13.31 -17.94
N VAL A 6 0.28 -13.01 -16.71
CA VAL A 6 -0.13 -13.74 -15.50
C VAL A 6 -1.28 -13.02 -14.79
N TYR A 7 -1.14 -11.74 -14.48
CA TYR A 7 -2.16 -11.09 -13.66
C TYR A 7 -3.47 -10.81 -14.40
N SER A 8 -3.45 -10.64 -15.74
CA SER A 8 -4.66 -10.32 -16.52
C SER A 8 -5.52 -11.52 -16.94
N VAL A 9 -5.20 -12.75 -16.52
CA VAL A 9 -5.94 -13.95 -16.96
C VAL A 9 -7.23 -14.14 -16.15
N GLU A 10 -8.37 -13.98 -16.81
CA GLU A 10 -9.67 -14.39 -16.28
C GLU A 10 -9.88 -15.88 -16.58
N ILE A 11 -10.19 -16.67 -15.55
CA ILE A 11 -10.47 -18.10 -15.69
C ILE A 11 -11.95 -18.30 -15.43
N GLU A 12 -12.73 -18.61 -16.47
CA GLU A 12 -14.14 -18.97 -16.32
C GLU A 12 -14.27 -20.35 -15.65
N GLU A 13 -14.99 -20.43 -14.53
CA GLU A 13 -15.37 -21.71 -13.92
C GLU A 13 -16.46 -22.37 -14.77
N LYS A 14 -16.13 -23.46 -15.47
CA LYS A 14 -17.13 -24.28 -16.15
C LYS A 14 -17.87 -25.17 -15.16
N GLY A 15 -19.20 -25.08 -15.17
CA GLY A 15 -20.11 -25.90 -14.36
C GLY A 15 -19.95 -27.41 -14.53
N THR A 16 -20.38 -28.12 -13.48
CA THR A 16 -20.23 -29.53 -13.14
C THR A 16 -20.57 -30.52 -14.26
N LYS A 17 -19.62 -31.35 -14.76
CA LYS A 17 -19.92 -32.62 -15.50
C LYS A 17 -18.83 -33.72 -15.44
N SER A 18 -19.24 -34.85 -14.87
CA SER A 18 -18.94 -36.30 -15.04
C SER A 18 -17.51 -36.91 -15.18
N ASP A 19 -17.41 -38.13 -14.64
CA ASP A 19 -16.24 -38.98 -14.30
C ASP A 19 -15.24 -39.35 -15.41
N GLN A 20 -15.37 -38.84 -16.64
CA GLN A 20 -14.36 -39.05 -17.70
C GLN A 20 -13.25 -37.98 -17.73
N GLN A 21 -13.27 -37.02 -16.79
CA GLN A 21 -12.37 -35.84 -16.77
C GLN A 21 -11.01 -36.03 -16.06
N ALA A 22 -10.76 -37.15 -15.37
CA ALA A 22 -9.55 -37.32 -14.55
C ALA A 22 -8.20 -37.30 -15.32
N LYS A 23 -8.18 -37.57 -16.63
CA LYS A 23 -6.96 -37.43 -17.48
C LYS A 23 -6.82 -36.05 -18.14
N LYS A 24 -7.91 -35.29 -18.31
CA LYS A 24 -7.89 -33.89 -18.79
C LYS A 24 -7.57 -32.90 -17.68
N GLU A 25 -7.68 -33.31 -16.42
CA GLU A 25 -7.32 -32.53 -15.25
C GLU A 25 -5.83 -32.24 -15.09
N LYS A 26 -4.91 -32.90 -15.81
CA LYS A 26 -3.47 -32.58 -15.68
C LYS A 26 -3.08 -31.24 -16.32
N ASN A 27 -3.87 -30.75 -17.28
CA ASN A 27 -3.65 -29.51 -18.02
C ASN A 27 -4.90 -28.61 -18.02
N SER A 28 -5.63 -28.51 -16.91
CA SER A 28 -6.71 -27.51 -16.85
C SER A 28 -6.11 -26.09 -16.92
N PRO A 29 -6.75 -25.12 -17.60
CA PRO A 29 -6.27 -23.75 -17.67
C PRO A 29 -5.93 -23.17 -16.29
N THR A 30 -6.73 -23.51 -15.27
CA THR A 30 -6.52 -23.12 -13.87
C THR A 30 -5.22 -23.68 -13.29
N LYS A 31 -4.91 -24.95 -13.52
CA LYS A 31 -3.66 -25.57 -13.00
C LYS A 31 -2.43 -25.04 -13.72
N LEU A 32 -2.52 -24.85 -15.04
CA LEU A 32 -1.43 -24.24 -15.82
C LEU A 32 -1.17 -22.80 -15.38
N PHE A 33 -2.24 -22.05 -15.14
CA PHE A 33 -2.16 -20.69 -14.61
C PHE A 33 -1.51 -20.64 -13.23
N ALA A 34 -1.99 -21.47 -12.29
CA ALA A 34 -1.42 -21.55 -10.95
C ALA A 34 0.06 -21.91 -10.98
N ALA A 35 0.46 -22.87 -11.83
CA ALA A 35 1.87 -23.23 -12.02
C ALA A 35 2.69 -22.07 -12.61
N ALA A 36 2.14 -21.30 -13.55
CA ALA A 36 2.82 -20.13 -14.12
C ALA A 36 3.00 -18.99 -13.10
N LEU A 37 1.97 -18.74 -12.28
CA LEU A 37 2.04 -17.76 -11.18
C LEU A 37 3.09 -18.19 -10.15
N GLU A 38 3.12 -19.47 -9.77
CA GLU A 38 4.12 -19.99 -8.83
C GLU A 38 5.54 -19.90 -9.39
N ALA A 39 5.75 -20.29 -10.65
CA ALA A 39 7.05 -20.15 -11.30
C ALA A 39 7.52 -18.69 -11.38
N MET A 40 6.60 -17.75 -11.60
CA MET A 40 6.91 -16.32 -11.56
C MET A 40 7.27 -15.86 -10.14
N ASN A 41 6.53 -16.30 -9.12
CA ASN A 41 6.82 -15.99 -7.72
C ASN A 41 8.20 -16.50 -7.30
N GLU A 42 8.56 -17.72 -7.70
CA GLU A 42 9.89 -18.27 -7.41
C GLU A 42 10.99 -17.54 -8.18
N LEU A 43 10.77 -17.15 -9.45
CA LEU A 43 11.72 -16.31 -10.17
C LEU A 43 11.97 -14.97 -9.46
N LEU A 44 10.90 -14.30 -9.00
CA LEU A 44 11.01 -13.02 -8.28
C LEU A 44 11.72 -13.21 -6.93
N SER A 45 11.48 -14.33 -6.26
CA SER A 45 12.16 -14.72 -5.02
C SER A 45 13.66 -14.96 -5.26
N GLU A 46 14.02 -15.63 -6.36
CA GLU A 46 15.42 -15.84 -6.75
C GLU A 46 16.15 -14.52 -7.07
N LEU A 47 15.47 -13.54 -7.68
CA LEU A 47 16.05 -12.21 -7.89
C LEU A 47 16.38 -11.52 -6.56
N ILE A 48 15.50 -11.64 -5.56
CA ILE A 48 15.75 -11.14 -4.21
C ILE A 48 16.92 -11.89 -3.55
N ARG A 49 16.98 -13.21 -3.64
CA ARG A 49 18.06 -14.01 -3.04
C ARG A 49 19.43 -13.67 -3.62
N LYS A 50 19.49 -13.35 -4.92
CA LYS A 50 20.73 -12.96 -5.62
C LYS A 50 21.22 -11.56 -5.27
N ASP A 51 20.30 -10.64 -4.97
CA ASP A 51 20.61 -9.25 -4.65
C ASP A 51 19.64 -8.72 -3.58
N PRO A 52 19.85 -9.07 -2.29
CA PRO A 52 18.94 -8.78 -1.19
C PRO A 52 19.09 -7.33 -0.68
N THR A 53 19.06 -6.36 -1.59
CA THR A 53 19.18 -4.93 -1.27
C THR A 53 17.83 -4.22 -1.21
N PRO A 54 17.70 -3.14 -0.41
CA PRO A 54 16.46 -2.35 -0.35
C PRO A 54 16.03 -1.81 -1.71
N LEU A 55 17.01 -1.47 -2.56
CA LEU A 55 16.77 -0.99 -3.91
C LEU A 55 16.10 -2.04 -4.80
N THR A 56 16.57 -3.29 -4.75
CA THR A 56 16.02 -4.38 -5.55
C THR A 56 14.62 -4.74 -5.10
N LEU A 57 14.37 -4.78 -3.77
CA LEU A 57 13.02 -4.91 -3.23
C LEU A 57 12.09 -3.79 -3.73
N GLY A 58 12.50 -2.53 -3.58
CA GLY A 58 11.70 -1.37 -3.99
C GLY A 58 11.34 -1.39 -5.48
N LYS A 59 12.29 -1.75 -6.35
CA LYS A 59 12.04 -1.87 -7.81
C LYS A 59 11.03 -2.97 -8.14
N LEU A 60 11.17 -4.15 -7.53
CA LEU A 60 10.24 -5.25 -7.78
C LEU A 60 8.83 -4.93 -7.29
N LEU A 61 8.71 -4.38 -6.07
CA LEU A 61 7.41 -3.98 -5.52
C LEU A 61 6.76 -2.87 -6.34
N LYS A 62 7.50 -1.86 -6.79
CA LYS A 62 6.96 -0.84 -7.71
C LYS A 62 6.39 -1.46 -8.99
N CYS A 63 7.09 -2.45 -9.56
CA CYS A 63 6.65 -3.13 -10.79
C CYS A 63 5.38 -3.99 -10.57
N LEU A 64 5.19 -4.53 -9.38
CA LEU A 64 4.02 -5.34 -9.04
C LEU A 64 2.84 -4.47 -8.60
N SER A 65 3.09 -3.36 -7.91
CA SER A 65 2.02 -2.51 -7.39
C SER A 65 1.31 -1.73 -8.49
N ASN A 66 2.03 -1.24 -9.51
CA ASN A 66 1.44 -0.49 -10.62
C ASN A 66 1.61 -1.24 -11.95
N PRO A 67 0.53 -1.66 -12.65
CA PRO A 67 -0.90 -1.36 -12.40
C PRO A 67 -1.67 -2.47 -11.65
N TRP A 68 -1.01 -3.52 -11.13
CA TRP A 68 -1.73 -4.74 -10.72
C TRP A 68 -2.42 -4.64 -9.37
N LEU A 69 -1.77 -4.01 -8.38
CA LEU A 69 -2.34 -3.87 -7.05
C LEU A 69 -3.43 -2.80 -6.98
N ALA A 70 -3.37 -1.81 -7.89
CA ALA A 70 -4.40 -0.79 -8.11
C ALA A 70 -5.42 -1.17 -9.20
N ASN A 71 -5.46 -2.42 -9.66
CA ASN A 71 -6.33 -2.83 -10.76
C ASN A 71 -7.81 -2.87 -10.36
N GLU A 72 -8.73 -2.61 -11.31
CA GLU A 72 -10.17 -2.71 -11.07
C GLU A 72 -10.63 -4.13 -10.74
N ASN A 73 -9.97 -5.14 -11.31
CA ASN A 73 -10.31 -6.55 -11.10
C ASN A 73 -9.77 -7.06 -9.75
N GLU A 74 -10.67 -7.51 -8.87
CA GLU A 74 -10.34 -8.02 -7.54
C GLU A 74 -9.32 -9.17 -7.58
N VAL A 75 -9.53 -10.15 -8.46
CA VAL A 75 -8.66 -11.32 -8.58
C VAL A 75 -7.24 -10.92 -8.98
N THR A 76 -7.11 -9.89 -9.83
CA THR A 76 -5.81 -9.31 -10.22
C THR A 76 -5.12 -8.68 -9.02
N ARG A 77 -5.84 -7.88 -8.22
CA ARG A 77 -5.32 -7.28 -6.98
C ARG A 77 -4.90 -8.35 -5.98
N GLN A 78 -5.75 -9.36 -5.76
CA GLN A 78 -5.47 -10.44 -4.81
C GLN A 78 -4.23 -11.25 -5.21
N ARG A 79 -4.12 -11.66 -6.47
CA ARG A 79 -2.95 -12.41 -6.98
C ARG A 79 -1.66 -11.60 -6.89
N SER A 80 -1.70 -10.33 -7.26
CA SER A 80 -0.52 -9.45 -7.18
C SER A 80 -0.08 -9.22 -5.73
N LEU A 81 -1.04 -9.05 -4.80
CA LEU A 81 -0.74 -8.92 -3.39
C LEU A 81 -0.15 -10.20 -2.78
N LYS A 82 -0.62 -11.38 -3.18
CA LYS A 82 -0.01 -12.66 -2.76
C LYS A 82 1.44 -12.79 -3.25
N SER A 83 1.73 -12.40 -4.48
CA SER A 83 3.12 -12.33 -4.99
C SER A 83 3.98 -11.34 -4.20
N VAL A 84 3.44 -10.16 -3.89
CA VAL A 84 4.10 -9.15 -3.05
C VAL A 84 4.45 -9.73 -1.67
N LEU A 85 3.51 -10.42 -1.02
CA LEU A 85 3.74 -11.05 0.29
C LEU A 85 4.87 -12.08 0.23
N LYS A 86 4.89 -12.94 -0.79
CA LYS A 86 5.96 -13.93 -0.99
C LYS A 86 7.34 -13.26 -1.16
N ILE A 87 7.40 -12.15 -1.88
CA ILE A 87 8.65 -11.37 -2.08
C ILE A 87 9.10 -10.72 -0.78
N LEU A 88 8.17 -10.09 -0.03
CA LEU A 88 8.46 -9.50 1.28
C LEU A 88 8.96 -10.55 2.27
N GLN A 89 8.34 -11.74 2.31
CA GLN A 89 8.77 -12.86 3.14
C GLN A 89 10.17 -13.34 2.75
N THR A 90 10.42 -13.57 1.46
CA THR A 90 11.74 -13.97 0.96
C THR A 90 12.80 -12.93 1.34
N TYR A 91 12.55 -11.65 1.11
CA TYR A 91 13.48 -10.58 1.47
C TYR A 91 13.74 -10.57 2.98
N ARG A 92 12.70 -10.67 3.80
CA ARG A 92 12.83 -10.73 5.26
C ARG A 92 13.70 -11.89 5.71
N GLU A 93 13.64 -13.04 5.05
CA GLU A 93 14.45 -14.22 5.37
C GLU A 93 15.92 -14.03 5.04
N VAL A 94 16.24 -13.46 3.87
CA VAL A 94 17.62 -13.38 3.38
C VAL A 94 18.36 -12.08 3.72
N VAL A 95 17.63 -11.01 4.04
CA VAL A 95 18.27 -9.72 4.34
C VAL A 95 19.04 -9.78 5.65
N ALA A 96 20.32 -9.40 5.58
CA ALA A 96 21.23 -9.28 6.71
C ALA A 96 21.91 -7.90 6.64
N PRO A 97 21.26 -6.84 7.15
CA PRO A 97 21.79 -5.48 7.07
C PRO A 97 23.08 -5.33 7.88
N ALA A 98 24.05 -4.58 7.35
CA ALA A 98 25.17 -4.06 8.12
C ALA A 98 24.72 -2.84 8.98
N PRO A 99 25.44 -2.48 10.04
CA PRO A 99 25.09 -1.34 10.90
C PRO A 99 24.91 0.01 10.16
N GLU A 100 25.62 0.20 9.05
CA GLU A 100 25.57 1.39 8.20
C GLU A 100 24.44 1.36 7.16
N ASP A 101 23.79 0.22 6.94
CA ASP A 101 22.75 0.08 5.94
C ASP A 101 21.46 0.79 6.38
N THR A 102 20.77 1.40 5.42
CA THR A 102 19.50 2.10 5.65
C THR A 102 18.38 1.53 4.80
N PHE A 103 17.17 1.47 5.37
CA PHE A 103 15.97 1.04 4.64
C PHE A 103 15.22 2.23 4.02
N PHE A 104 15.86 2.91 3.09
CA PHE A 104 15.42 4.18 2.49
C PHE A 104 14.21 4.08 1.53
N VAL A 105 13.59 2.91 1.41
CA VAL A 105 12.43 2.64 0.52
C VAL A 105 11.12 2.47 1.29
N LEU A 106 11.15 2.58 2.62
CA LEU A 106 10.03 2.30 3.50
C LEU A 106 8.78 3.11 3.12
N GLY A 107 8.91 4.43 2.98
CA GLY A 107 7.78 5.31 2.73
C GLY A 107 7.05 4.96 1.43
N SER A 108 7.81 4.72 0.36
CA SER A 108 7.26 4.34 -0.95
C SER A 108 6.65 2.93 -0.97
N ILE A 109 7.23 1.97 -0.25
CA ILE A 109 6.64 0.63 -0.19
C ILE A 109 5.31 0.66 0.57
N LEU A 110 5.27 1.35 1.70
CA LEU A 110 4.05 1.47 2.52
C LEU A 110 2.92 2.14 1.75
N SER A 111 3.21 3.15 0.92
CA SER A 111 2.15 3.80 0.13
C SER A 111 1.43 2.83 -0.79
N TYR A 112 2.07 1.77 -1.29
CA TYR A 112 1.39 0.78 -2.12
C TYR A 112 0.36 -0.07 -1.35
N PHE A 113 0.56 -0.28 -0.05
CA PHE A 113 -0.23 -1.23 0.74
C PHE A 113 -1.33 -0.55 1.56
N VAL A 114 -1.09 0.68 2.02
CA VAL A 114 -2.07 1.46 2.79
C VAL A 114 -3.45 1.54 2.12
N PRO A 115 -3.61 1.87 0.82
CA PRO A 115 -4.94 1.91 0.21
C PRO A 115 -5.62 0.54 0.19
N ARG A 116 -4.86 -0.57 0.17
CA ARG A 116 -5.41 -1.93 0.19
C ARG A 116 -5.83 -2.40 1.58
N CYS A 117 -5.37 -1.77 2.66
CA CYS A 117 -5.80 -2.10 4.03
C CYS A 117 -7.30 -1.84 4.27
N THR A 118 -7.95 -1.10 3.37
CA THR A 118 -9.40 -0.87 3.35
C THR A 118 -10.02 -1.25 2.01
N ASP A 119 -9.42 -2.19 1.25
CA ASP A 119 -10.00 -2.71 0.01
C ASP A 119 -11.42 -3.28 0.22
N PRO A 120 -12.32 -3.19 -0.77
CA PRO A 120 -13.63 -3.84 -0.69
C PRO A 120 -13.56 -5.35 -0.40
N CYS A 121 -12.50 -6.04 -0.84
CA CYS A 121 -12.32 -7.47 -0.58
C CYS A 121 -11.59 -7.70 0.76
N THR A 122 -12.25 -8.42 1.68
CA THR A 122 -11.73 -8.75 3.02
C THR A 122 -10.35 -9.41 2.99
N SER A 123 -10.16 -10.39 2.10
CA SER A 123 -8.87 -11.09 2.00
C SER A 123 -7.73 -10.16 1.59
N ILE A 124 -8.00 -9.18 0.72
CA ILE A 124 -7.02 -8.18 0.30
C ILE A 124 -6.68 -7.25 1.48
N ARG A 125 -7.67 -6.86 2.31
CA ARG A 125 -7.42 -6.05 3.51
C ARG A 125 -6.46 -6.71 4.47
N GLN A 126 -6.72 -7.98 4.80
CA GLN A 126 -5.92 -8.76 5.74
C GLN A 126 -4.49 -9.00 5.20
N ASP A 127 -4.37 -9.34 3.92
CA ASP A 127 -3.08 -9.51 3.25
C ASP A 127 -2.29 -8.20 3.20
N ALA A 128 -2.96 -7.06 2.98
CA ALA A 128 -2.32 -5.75 2.92
C ALA A 128 -1.80 -5.31 4.28
N LEU A 129 -2.58 -5.52 5.35
CA LEU A 129 -2.14 -5.29 6.72
C LEU A 129 -0.94 -6.18 7.07
N SER A 130 -0.94 -7.43 6.64
CA SER A 130 0.20 -8.34 6.79
C SER A 130 1.43 -7.83 6.00
N ALA A 131 1.24 -7.30 4.80
CA ALA A 131 2.33 -6.73 4.00
C ALA A 131 2.94 -5.49 4.69
N VAL A 132 2.11 -4.62 5.26
CA VAL A 132 2.57 -3.49 6.08
C VAL A 132 3.37 -3.99 7.29
N GLN A 133 2.84 -4.95 8.06
CA GLN A 133 3.50 -5.51 9.22
C GLN A 133 4.89 -6.08 8.88
N ILE A 134 4.97 -6.89 7.81
CA ILE A 134 6.23 -7.48 7.34
C ILE A 134 7.21 -6.39 6.92
N THR A 135 6.75 -5.35 6.20
CA THR A 135 7.59 -4.22 5.78
C THR A 135 8.16 -3.46 6.97
N LEU A 136 7.34 -3.19 7.99
CA LEU A 136 7.79 -2.55 9.23
C LEU A 136 8.76 -3.43 10.03
N SER A 137 8.56 -4.75 9.98
CA SER A 137 9.45 -5.73 10.62
C SER A 137 10.81 -5.79 9.90
N ILE A 138 10.81 -5.70 8.56
CA ILE A 138 12.03 -5.56 7.75
C ILE A 138 12.75 -4.27 8.12
N ALA A 139 12.06 -3.13 8.12
CA ALA A 139 12.66 -1.83 8.48
C ALA A 139 13.31 -1.85 9.88
N SER A 140 12.67 -2.51 10.84
CA SER A 140 13.20 -2.64 12.20
C SER A 140 14.55 -3.37 12.25
N LYS A 141 14.82 -4.30 11.32
CA LYS A 141 16.14 -4.96 11.20
C LYS A 141 17.27 -3.99 10.83
N PHE A 142 16.98 -2.96 10.05
CA PHE A 142 17.97 -1.95 9.63
C PHE A 142 18.26 -0.92 10.73
N GLN A 143 17.34 -0.74 11.69
CA GLN A 143 17.50 0.24 12.76
C GLN A 143 18.28 -0.31 13.97
N SER A 144 18.71 -1.58 13.96
CA SER A 144 19.25 -2.28 15.13
C SER A 144 18.33 -2.20 16.37
N GLU A 145 17.05 -1.87 16.17
CA GLU A 145 16.04 -1.68 17.21
C GLU A 145 15.36 -2.99 17.61
N THR A 146 15.80 -4.12 17.07
CA THR A 146 15.20 -5.44 17.27
C THR A 146 15.49 -5.96 18.67
N THR A 147 14.69 -5.54 19.64
CA THR A 147 14.37 -6.40 20.79
C THR A 147 13.19 -7.27 20.41
N ASP A 148 13.22 -8.55 20.77
CA ASP A 148 12.12 -9.49 20.50
C ASP A 148 10.77 -8.92 20.99
N ALA A 149 10.78 -8.25 22.14
CA ALA A 149 9.60 -7.59 22.71
C ALA A 149 9.01 -6.45 21.85
N LYS A 150 9.82 -5.60 21.21
CA LYS A 150 9.33 -4.54 20.31
C LYS A 150 8.67 -5.14 19.08
N ASN A 151 9.26 -6.20 18.53
CA ASN A 151 8.73 -6.90 17.36
C ASN A 151 7.44 -7.65 17.70
N ASP A 152 7.37 -8.30 18.86
CA ASP A 152 6.16 -8.96 19.35
C ASP A 152 4.98 -8.00 19.55
N ASN A 153 5.25 -6.79 20.06
CA ASN A 153 4.23 -5.77 20.21
C ASN A 153 3.70 -5.27 18.86
N LEU A 154 4.58 -5.13 17.86
CA LEU A 154 4.19 -4.81 16.49
C LEU A 154 3.29 -5.92 15.91
N VAL A 155 3.70 -7.18 16.07
CA VAL A 155 2.94 -8.35 15.59
C VAL A 155 1.54 -8.35 16.22
N LYS A 156 1.44 -8.28 17.54
CA LYS A 156 0.15 -8.25 18.25
C LYS A 156 -0.74 -7.08 17.83
N ALA A 157 -0.15 -5.89 17.61
CA ALA A 157 -0.91 -4.74 17.14
C ALA A 157 -1.51 -4.98 15.75
N PHE A 158 -0.77 -5.63 14.84
CA PHE A 158 -1.28 -5.97 13.52
C PHE A 158 -2.27 -7.12 13.53
N ASP A 159 -2.12 -8.12 14.40
CA ASP A 159 -3.11 -9.20 14.56
C ASP A 159 -4.50 -8.62 14.91
N VAL A 160 -4.55 -7.63 15.81
CA VAL A 160 -5.79 -6.92 16.17
C VAL A 160 -6.36 -6.14 14.98
N LEU A 161 -5.51 -5.47 14.20
CA LEU A 161 -5.96 -4.74 13.01
C LEU A 161 -6.49 -5.69 11.93
N ILE A 162 -5.82 -6.82 11.72
CA ILE A 162 -6.19 -7.85 10.74
C ILE A 162 -7.54 -8.46 11.09
N GLN A 163 -7.76 -8.78 12.37
CA GLN A 163 -9.04 -9.29 12.85
C GLN A 163 -10.16 -8.26 12.68
N ARG A 164 -9.92 -6.98 13.05
CA ARG A 164 -10.91 -5.91 12.86
C ARG A 164 -11.22 -5.64 11.40
N ALA A 165 -10.26 -5.85 10.51
CA ALA A 165 -10.45 -5.69 9.08
C ALA A 165 -11.31 -6.80 8.44
N GLU A 166 -11.71 -7.84 9.19
CA GLU A 166 -12.72 -8.81 8.73
C GLU A 166 -14.10 -8.18 8.57
N ASP A 167 -14.39 -7.14 9.35
CA ASP A 167 -15.65 -6.41 9.32
C ASP A 167 -15.74 -5.50 8.08
N ASP A 168 -16.88 -5.54 7.39
CA ASP A 168 -17.17 -4.73 6.21
C ASP A 168 -17.79 -3.36 6.56
N GLU A 169 -18.09 -3.10 7.84
CA GLU A 169 -18.63 -1.82 8.28
C GLU A 169 -17.64 -0.67 8.04
N SER A 170 -18.10 0.36 7.34
CA SER A 170 -17.29 1.54 6.99
C SER A 170 -16.71 2.25 8.23
N ASN A 171 -17.42 2.23 9.36
CA ASN A 171 -16.94 2.81 10.61
C ASN A 171 -15.77 2.01 11.19
N VAL A 172 -15.84 0.67 11.14
CA VAL A 172 -14.75 -0.20 11.58
C VAL A 172 -13.52 0.02 10.70
N LEU A 173 -13.68 0.00 9.37
CA LEU A 173 -12.57 0.27 8.45
C LEU A 173 -11.96 1.68 8.61
N PHE A 174 -12.78 2.69 8.93
CA PHE A 174 -12.28 4.03 9.27
C PHE A 174 -11.40 4.02 10.52
N THR A 175 -11.79 3.25 11.55
CA THR A 175 -10.98 3.12 12.77
C THR A 175 -9.69 2.33 12.52
N VAL A 176 -9.73 1.27 11.69
CA VAL A 176 -8.54 0.52 11.24
C VAL A 176 -7.56 1.46 10.53
N ALA A 177 -8.04 2.30 9.60
CA ALA A 177 -7.21 3.27 8.89
C ALA A 177 -6.59 4.31 9.86
N ASN A 178 -7.34 4.83 10.83
CA ASN A 178 -6.80 5.76 11.83
C ASN A 178 -5.74 5.12 12.72
N ASP A 179 -5.97 3.90 13.18
CA ASP A 179 -5.01 3.19 14.03
C ASP A 179 -3.76 2.80 13.26
N LEU A 180 -3.91 2.38 12.00
CA LEU A 180 -2.79 2.21 11.07
C LEU A 180 -1.97 3.50 10.94
N ALA A 181 -2.62 4.64 10.73
CA ALA A 181 -1.92 5.93 10.64
C ALA A 181 -1.12 6.29 11.90
N LYS A 182 -1.63 5.94 13.10
CA LYS A 182 -0.88 6.13 14.37
C LYS A 182 0.33 5.21 14.47
N VAL A 183 0.26 4.00 13.92
CA VAL A 183 1.42 3.10 13.84
C VAL A 183 2.44 3.68 12.88
N LEU A 184 2.02 4.06 11.67
CA LEU A 184 2.91 4.62 10.65
C LEU A 184 3.57 5.91 11.12
N SER A 185 2.85 6.80 11.80
CA SER A 185 3.41 8.05 12.34
C SER A 185 4.54 7.82 13.35
N LYS A 186 4.60 6.65 13.99
CA LYS A 186 5.65 6.28 14.96
C LYS A 186 6.80 5.49 14.34
N LYS A 187 6.58 4.89 13.18
CA LYS A 187 7.50 3.90 12.58
C LYS A 187 8.15 4.36 11.28
N VAL A 188 7.61 5.39 10.64
CA VAL A 188 8.19 5.98 9.44
C VAL A 188 9.10 7.13 9.86
N GLU A 189 10.37 7.05 9.49
CA GLU A 189 11.36 8.10 9.74
C GLU A 189 11.01 9.40 9.00
N SER A 190 11.48 10.55 9.51
CA SER A 190 11.13 11.87 8.95
C SER A 190 11.55 12.04 7.48
N ASP A 191 12.70 11.51 7.08
CA ASP A 191 13.21 11.53 5.70
C ASP A 191 12.39 10.65 4.74
N GLN A 192 11.62 9.70 5.28
CA GLN A 192 10.77 8.78 4.53
C GLN A 192 9.30 9.22 4.47
N LEU A 193 8.88 10.15 5.34
CA LEU A 193 7.49 10.57 5.48
C LEU A 193 6.92 11.14 4.18
N SER A 194 7.69 11.97 3.48
CA SER A 194 7.25 12.64 2.26
C SER A 194 7.03 11.66 1.11
N PHE A 195 7.80 10.56 1.05
CA PHE A 195 7.56 9.50 0.06
C PHE A 195 6.24 8.77 0.32
N LEU A 196 5.91 8.50 1.59
CA LEU A 196 4.62 7.92 1.95
C LEU A 196 3.48 8.88 1.60
N ILE A 197 3.58 10.15 2.02
CA ILE A 197 2.54 11.16 1.78
C ILE A 197 2.27 11.34 0.28
N ASN A 198 3.31 11.49 -0.53
CA ASN A 198 3.14 11.66 -1.99
C ASN A 198 2.52 10.41 -2.63
N GLY A 199 2.92 9.21 -2.20
CA GLY A 199 2.27 7.97 -2.66
C GLY A 199 0.78 7.93 -2.32
N LEU A 200 0.41 8.29 -1.09
CA LEU A 200 -1.01 8.34 -0.67
C LEU A 200 -1.81 9.41 -1.41
N ILE A 201 -1.19 10.52 -1.83
CA ILE A 201 -1.84 11.53 -2.68
C ILE A 201 -2.17 10.93 -4.05
N GLU A 202 -1.30 10.10 -4.63
CA GLU A 202 -1.60 9.39 -5.87
C GLU A 202 -2.81 8.45 -5.72
N ASP A 203 -2.91 7.77 -4.59
CA ASP A 203 -3.99 6.81 -4.30
C ASP A 203 -5.36 7.45 -4.00
N LEU A 204 -5.44 8.78 -3.90
CA LEU A 204 -6.73 9.49 -3.77
C LEU A 204 -7.63 9.28 -4.99
N SER A 205 -7.05 8.93 -6.13
CA SER A 205 -7.76 8.66 -7.38
C SER A 205 -7.90 7.17 -7.69
N ASP A 206 -7.70 6.32 -6.68
CA ASP A 206 -7.88 4.88 -6.83
C ASP A 206 -9.32 4.52 -7.24
N GLY A 207 -9.45 3.53 -8.14
CA GLY A 207 -10.73 3.08 -8.66
C GLY A 207 -11.68 2.54 -7.59
N GLN A 208 -11.14 1.97 -6.52
CA GLN A 208 -11.91 1.41 -5.41
C GLN A 208 -12.25 2.50 -4.38
N SER A 209 -13.54 2.70 -4.14
CA SER A 209 -14.04 3.78 -3.27
C SER A 209 -13.56 3.65 -1.82
N HIS A 210 -13.57 2.43 -1.26
CA HIS A 210 -13.09 2.18 0.10
C HIS A 210 -11.58 2.40 0.22
N SER A 211 -10.83 2.02 -0.80
CA SER A 211 -9.37 2.17 -0.82
C SER A 211 -8.92 3.63 -0.93
N SER A 212 -9.50 4.39 -1.87
CA SER A 212 -9.21 5.81 -2.02
C SER A 212 -9.61 6.60 -0.76
N SER A 213 -10.76 6.25 -0.17
CA SER A 213 -11.21 6.86 1.09
C SER A 213 -10.28 6.48 2.26
N GLY A 214 -9.82 5.24 2.35
CA GLY A 214 -8.89 4.79 3.40
C GLY A 214 -7.53 5.47 3.31
N ALA A 215 -6.97 5.58 2.10
CA ALA A 215 -5.74 6.35 1.84
C ALA A 215 -5.91 7.80 2.29
N CYS A 216 -7.04 8.43 1.97
CA CYS A 216 -7.37 9.78 2.39
C CYS A 216 -7.45 9.95 3.92
N VAL A 217 -7.98 8.94 4.64
CA VAL A 217 -8.04 8.94 6.11
C VAL A 217 -6.65 8.84 6.73
N VAL A 218 -5.80 7.97 6.18
CA VAL A 218 -4.41 7.85 6.64
C VAL A 218 -3.63 9.12 6.36
N LEU A 219 -3.75 9.68 5.15
CA LEU A 219 -3.13 10.94 4.74
C LEU A 219 -3.51 12.10 5.67
N ASN A 220 -4.81 12.32 5.91
CA ASN A 220 -5.29 13.35 6.84
C ASN A 220 -4.75 13.14 8.26
N SER A 221 -4.67 11.89 8.71
CA SER A 221 -4.14 11.56 10.03
C SER A 221 -2.64 11.83 10.15
N LEU A 222 -1.86 11.55 9.10
CA LEU A 222 -0.43 11.88 9.04
C LEU A 222 -0.22 13.39 9.07
N PHE A 223 -0.96 14.17 8.26
CA PHE A 223 -0.91 15.63 8.36
C PHE A 223 -1.29 16.15 9.75
N ARG A 224 -2.29 15.55 10.39
CA ARG A 224 -2.69 15.94 11.75
C ARG A 224 -1.57 15.68 12.76
N ILE A 225 -0.94 14.49 12.72
CA ILE A 225 0.03 14.05 13.74
C ILE A 225 1.41 14.67 13.50
N ARG A 226 1.86 14.72 12.24
CA ARG A 226 3.24 15.08 11.85
C ARG A 226 3.33 16.28 10.91
N GLY A 227 2.23 17.00 10.70
CA GLY A 227 2.20 18.13 9.77
C GLY A 227 3.24 19.21 10.04
N ALA A 228 3.59 19.45 11.32
CA ALA A 228 4.60 20.43 11.72
C ALA A 228 5.96 20.23 11.04
N GLU A 229 6.34 18.99 10.70
CA GLU A 229 7.63 18.65 10.09
C GLU A 229 7.70 19.01 8.60
N LEU A 230 6.56 19.20 7.95
CA LEU A 230 6.44 19.35 6.49
C LEU A 230 6.56 20.80 6.01
N GLY A 231 6.99 21.73 6.86
CA GLY A 231 6.91 23.18 6.60
C GLY A 231 7.56 23.62 5.28
N GLY A 232 8.73 23.04 4.96
CA GLY A 232 9.45 23.32 3.70
C GLY A 232 8.79 22.74 2.45
N GLU A 233 7.90 21.76 2.61
CA GLU A 233 7.29 21.01 1.51
C GLU A 233 5.85 21.46 1.21
N ILE A 234 5.25 22.28 2.08
CA ILE A 234 3.85 22.71 1.97
C ILE A 234 3.49 23.27 0.59
N PRO A 235 4.28 24.14 -0.06
CA PRO A 235 3.92 24.64 -1.39
C PRO A 235 3.81 23.52 -2.44
N SER A 236 4.75 22.58 -2.42
CA SER A 236 4.74 21.44 -3.34
C SER A 236 3.56 20.52 -3.02
N LEU A 237 3.36 20.15 -1.76
CA LEU A 237 2.28 19.26 -1.33
C LEU A 237 0.90 19.83 -1.65
N ALA A 238 0.68 21.12 -1.37
CA ALA A 238 -0.58 21.79 -1.67
C ALA A 238 -0.87 21.80 -3.17
N SER A 239 0.16 22.06 -4.00
CA SER A 239 0.05 22.01 -5.46
C SER A 239 -0.27 20.60 -5.97
N THR A 240 0.40 19.57 -5.43
CA THR A 240 0.14 18.16 -5.79
C THR A 240 -1.28 17.73 -5.41
N ILE A 241 -1.74 18.07 -4.19
CA ILE A 241 -3.11 17.76 -3.74
C ILE A 241 -4.13 18.48 -4.63
N HIS A 242 -3.91 19.76 -4.93
CA HIS A 242 -4.80 20.53 -5.80
C HIS A 242 -4.87 19.93 -7.21
N GLY A 243 -3.72 19.62 -7.82
CA GLY A 243 -3.66 18.97 -9.12
C GLY A 243 -4.31 17.58 -9.14
N LYS A 244 -4.40 16.91 -7.99
CA LYS A 244 -5.08 15.61 -7.87
C LYS A 244 -6.59 15.73 -7.81
N LEU A 245 -7.15 16.79 -7.19
CA LEU A 245 -8.59 16.96 -6.95
C LEU A 245 -9.49 16.66 -8.17
N PRO A 246 -9.19 17.12 -9.41
CA PRO A 246 -10.03 16.85 -10.58
C PRO A 246 -10.07 15.37 -10.99
N THR A 247 -9.07 14.58 -10.59
CA THR A 247 -8.96 13.16 -10.94
C THR A 247 -9.65 12.25 -9.93
N ILE A 248 -10.07 12.78 -8.78
CA ILE A 248 -10.74 12.01 -7.73
C ILE A 248 -12.21 11.78 -8.13
N THR A 249 -12.55 10.54 -8.43
CA THR A 249 -13.89 10.14 -8.88
C THR A 249 -14.88 9.98 -7.72
N HIS A 250 -14.40 9.67 -6.51
CA HIS A 250 -15.24 9.37 -5.35
C HIS A 250 -15.50 10.62 -4.50
N VAL A 251 -16.77 11.01 -4.36
CA VAL A 251 -17.21 12.23 -3.64
C VAL A 251 -16.72 12.28 -2.18
N LYS A 252 -16.75 11.14 -1.47
CA LYS A 252 -16.25 11.04 -0.08
C LYS A 252 -14.76 11.36 -0.01
N THR A 253 -13.98 10.78 -0.93
CA THR A 253 -12.52 11.00 -1.02
C THR A 253 -12.20 12.44 -1.42
N ARG A 254 -12.94 13.03 -2.37
CA ARG A 254 -12.78 14.45 -2.76
C ARG A 254 -13.03 15.38 -1.56
N THR A 255 -14.12 15.14 -0.84
CA THR A 255 -14.46 15.89 0.38
C THR A 255 -13.39 15.72 1.48
N GLY A 256 -12.89 14.50 1.67
CA GLY A 256 -11.80 14.21 2.60
C GLY A 256 -10.48 14.88 2.20
N THR A 257 -10.21 15.00 0.90
CA THR A 257 -9.02 15.64 0.36
C THR A 257 -9.04 17.14 0.60
N LEU A 258 -10.20 17.80 0.47
CA LEU A 258 -10.35 19.21 0.86
C LEU A 258 -10.05 19.44 2.36
N ARG A 259 -10.33 18.45 3.22
CA ARG A 259 -9.96 18.52 4.65
C ARG A 259 -8.46 18.43 4.89
N CYS A 260 -7.67 17.92 3.93
CA CYS A 260 -6.21 17.95 4.02
C CYS A 260 -5.70 19.39 4.11
N PHE A 261 -6.21 20.31 3.26
CA PHE A 261 -5.82 21.72 3.31
C PHE A 261 -6.09 22.35 4.67
N ARG A 262 -7.28 22.10 5.25
CA ARG A 262 -7.61 22.57 6.60
C ARG A 262 -6.65 22.00 7.66
N THR A 263 -6.29 20.73 7.54
CA THR A 263 -5.37 20.06 8.48
C THR A 263 -3.93 20.55 8.32
N ILE A 264 -3.51 20.85 7.09
CA ILE A 264 -2.21 21.49 6.83
C ILE A 264 -2.21 22.92 7.40
N ALA A 265 -3.30 23.67 7.23
CA ALA A 265 -3.43 25.04 7.73
C ALA A 265 -3.26 25.16 9.26
N SER A 266 -3.65 24.12 10.02
CA SER A 266 -3.47 24.13 11.48
C SER A 266 -2.00 24.07 11.90
N HIS A 267 -1.11 23.64 11.01
CA HIS A 267 0.35 23.62 11.24
C HIS A 267 1.06 24.76 10.50
N HIS A 268 0.65 25.04 9.25
CA HIS A 268 1.39 25.86 8.29
C HIS A 268 0.48 26.82 7.52
N LEU A 269 -0.28 27.66 8.23
CA LEU A 269 -1.26 28.57 7.63
C LEU A 269 -0.68 29.49 6.56
N VAL A 270 0.41 30.21 6.86
CA VAL A 270 0.99 31.23 5.98
C VAL A 270 1.51 30.65 4.65
N PRO A 271 2.40 29.64 4.62
CA PRO A 271 2.87 29.08 3.35
C PRO A 271 1.76 28.41 2.54
N LEU A 272 0.77 27.79 3.21
CA LEU A 272 -0.38 27.23 2.53
C LEU A 272 -1.20 28.33 1.85
N LEU A 273 -1.59 29.39 2.57
CA LEU A 273 -2.40 30.48 2.00
C LEU A 273 -1.71 31.14 0.80
N LYS A 274 -0.39 31.38 0.88
CA LYS A 274 0.36 31.91 -0.26
C LYS A 274 0.22 31.02 -1.49
N THR A 275 0.40 29.71 -1.31
CA THR A 275 0.28 28.74 -2.41
C THR A 275 -1.14 28.70 -2.98
N LEU A 276 -2.17 28.75 -2.13
CA LEU A 276 -3.57 28.72 -2.58
C LEU A 276 -3.96 29.98 -3.37
N LEU A 277 -3.38 31.14 -3.03
CA LEU A 277 -3.62 32.39 -3.75
C LEU A 277 -2.98 32.41 -5.15
N ASP A 278 -2.02 31.52 -5.41
CA ASP A 278 -1.36 31.40 -6.71
C ASP A 278 -2.13 30.46 -7.68
N PHE A 279 -3.17 29.78 -7.22
CA PHE A 279 -3.98 28.90 -8.08
C PHE A 279 -4.89 29.70 -9.03
N PRO A 280 -5.10 29.21 -10.27
CA PRO A 280 -5.90 29.92 -11.27
C PRO A 280 -7.38 30.00 -10.86
N LEU A 281 -8.02 31.13 -11.16
CA LEU A 281 -9.48 31.32 -11.02
C LEU A 281 -10.23 30.87 -12.30
N PRO A 282 -11.48 30.38 -12.18
CA PRO A 282 -12.21 30.08 -10.95
C PRO A 282 -11.60 28.87 -10.23
N MET A 283 -11.70 28.85 -8.91
CA MET A 283 -11.12 27.75 -8.14
C MET A 283 -12.02 26.51 -8.26
N ASP A 284 -11.56 25.49 -8.98
CA ASP A 284 -12.30 24.25 -9.29
C ASP A 284 -12.36 23.24 -8.11
N TRP A 285 -12.72 23.71 -6.91
CA TRP A 285 -12.73 22.94 -5.66
C TRP A 285 -13.75 21.79 -5.61
#